data_AF-A0A919GRU9-F1
#
_entry.id   AF-A0A919GRU9-F1
#
_cell.length_a   1.000
_cell.length_b   1.000
_cell.length_c   1.000
_cell.angle_alpha   90.00
_cell.angle_beta   90.00
_cell.angle_gamma   90.00
#
_symmetry.space_group_name_H-M   'P 1'
#
loop_
_entity.id
_entity.type
_entity.pdbx_description
1 polymer ?
#
loop_
_entity_poly.entity_id
_entity_poly.type
_entity_poly.pdbx_seq_one_letter_code
_entity_poly.pdbx_strand_id
1 'polypeptide(L)'
;MGMAAEGAGTVEVVEVLYCEGWYPVVRAAAAPLAESEARRRDEQGEPYAVLLSHRGRPKALFQVDWRRAYLGLFLFDAHGRRSVEYEYRQLEPGRLHMARYQQWGYTSDSDPEFPRRSVRFELKVRPDGSGRRTLHAGGSLQIGADVPVEHRTVAKAEFGAWTTYVDARMFDAAGSPVASVPVRPSGDGPGPVDAGAAASWSAPRPLQPGPVELLFAAGTRMRCGEDRSAVIGEPVSAGLLSLPSGSLLAADPSTVSSRDLAFTVGVPPGDYPVLVSTMCWEGEDWQGETPAAMVRILDEPTVGWELALRPGQDGRLLGTGEFYGFGVDTGTACFMDASGRDPLRKLYEQEPAGFDEGADSVVVTDPASRTNLIAFLSGFGDGSYPVWIGRNAVGAVTCFIADMLVLHGADPEPSTHPSSPARALLPPVPSDDRREAPFSDPAATRDFIGELVADIVRFRRERDAAEPGRR
;
A
#
# COMPACT_ATOMS: atom_id res chain seq x y z
N MET A 1 32.69 6.91 59.65
CA MET A 1 32.98 7.35 58.27
C MET A 1 33.18 6.11 57.43
N GLY A 2 32.08 5.45 57.05
CA GLY A 2 32.10 4.32 56.12
C GLY A 2 31.63 4.86 54.77
N MET A 3 32.53 4.92 53.80
CA MET A 3 32.20 5.28 52.43
C MET A 3 31.15 4.30 51.92
N ALA A 4 29.99 4.82 51.54
CA ALA A 4 29.04 4.12 50.70
C ALA A 4 29.75 3.80 49.38
N ALA A 5 29.84 2.51 49.05
CA ALA A 5 30.14 2.09 47.71
C ALA A 5 29.00 2.57 46.81
N GLU A 6 29.25 3.60 46.00
CA GLU A 6 28.39 3.97 44.89
C GLU A 6 28.21 2.72 44.01
N GLY A 7 26.96 2.27 43.88
CA GLY A 7 26.61 1.17 42.99
C GLY A 7 26.96 1.56 41.56
N ALA A 8 27.93 0.86 40.98
CA ALA A 8 28.14 0.88 39.54
C ALA A 8 26.82 0.44 38.87
N GLY A 9 26.10 1.38 38.26
CA GLY A 9 24.88 1.07 37.52
C GLY A 9 25.21 0.02 36.45
N THR A 10 24.57 -1.14 36.53
CA THR A 10 24.73 -2.21 35.54
C THR A 10 24.13 -1.73 34.21
N VAL A 11 24.99 -1.54 33.21
CA VAL A 11 24.59 -1.23 31.83
C VAL A 11 24.00 -2.49 31.21
N GLU A 12 22.77 -2.42 30.73
CA GLU A 12 22.15 -3.55 30.03
C GLU A 12 22.66 -3.58 28.59
N VAL A 13 23.10 -4.76 28.15
CA VAL A 13 23.67 -4.96 26.81
C VAL A 13 22.58 -5.45 25.86
N VAL A 14 22.45 -4.78 24.72
CA VAL A 14 21.61 -5.20 23.60
C VAL A 14 22.51 -5.58 22.44
N GLU A 15 22.37 -6.83 22.00
CA GLU A 15 23.10 -7.39 20.88
C GLU A 15 22.45 -6.94 19.57
N VAL A 16 23.25 -6.41 18.64
CA VAL A 16 22.80 -5.97 17.31
C VAL A 16 23.41 -6.89 16.26
N LEU A 17 22.56 -7.61 15.52
CA LEU A 17 22.98 -8.44 14.40
C LEU A 17 22.39 -7.90 13.10
N TYR A 18 23.23 -7.63 12.12
CA TYR A 18 22.80 -7.28 10.76
C TYR A 18 22.62 -8.55 9.94
N CYS A 19 21.59 -8.61 9.10
CA CYS A 19 21.25 -9.80 8.33
C CYS A 19 20.41 -9.47 7.07
N GLU A 20 20.22 -10.44 6.19
CA GLU A 20 19.32 -10.31 5.04
C GLU A 20 17.84 -10.37 5.46
N GLY A 21 17.52 -11.08 6.55
CA GLY A 21 16.14 -11.25 6.98
C GLY A 21 15.97 -12.13 8.21
N TRP A 22 14.81 -12.80 8.30
CA TRP A 22 14.43 -13.64 9.43
C TRP A 22 13.77 -14.93 8.93
N TYR A 23 14.19 -16.07 9.46
CA TYR A 23 13.54 -17.35 9.22
C TYR A 23 12.48 -17.62 10.31
N PRO A 24 11.18 -17.52 10.01
CA PRO A 24 10.13 -17.65 11.03
C PRO A 24 10.04 -19.05 11.64
N VAL A 25 10.33 -20.10 10.87
CA VAL A 25 10.22 -21.50 11.32
C VAL A 25 11.30 -21.85 12.35
N VAL A 26 12.56 -21.53 12.06
CA VAL A 26 13.70 -21.82 12.95
C VAL A 26 14.00 -20.69 13.94
N ARG A 27 13.29 -19.56 13.83
CA ARG A 27 13.40 -18.38 14.68
C ARG A 27 14.83 -17.85 14.78
N ALA A 28 15.45 -17.65 13.62
CA ALA A 28 16.84 -17.20 13.50
C ALA A 28 17.01 -16.14 12.42
N ALA A 29 18.03 -15.29 12.58
CA ALA A 29 18.45 -14.35 11.55
C ALA A 29 18.91 -15.09 10.29
N ALA A 30 18.54 -14.58 9.13
CA ALA A 30 18.88 -15.15 7.84
C ALA A 30 20.08 -14.45 7.21
N ALA A 31 21.10 -15.22 6.81
CA ALA A 31 22.31 -14.73 6.16
C ALA A 31 22.89 -13.47 6.86
N PRO A 32 23.57 -13.65 8.00
CA PRO A 32 24.21 -12.54 8.73
C PRO A 32 25.12 -11.70 7.83
N LEU A 33 25.07 -10.39 8.02
CA LEU A 33 25.86 -9.40 7.29
C LEU A 33 26.93 -8.80 8.19
N ALA A 34 28.06 -8.42 7.58
CA ALA A 34 29.01 -7.54 8.25
C ALA A 34 28.38 -6.15 8.45
N GLU A 35 28.70 -5.49 9.57
CA GLU A 35 28.20 -4.13 9.84
C GLU A 35 28.57 -3.15 8.72
N SER A 36 29.78 -3.26 8.15
CA SER A 36 30.22 -2.40 7.04
C SER A 36 29.39 -2.57 5.78
N GLU A 37 28.92 -3.80 5.50
CA GLU A 37 28.02 -4.07 4.37
C GLU A 37 26.62 -3.52 4.64
N ALA A 38 26.09 -3.72 5.84
CA ALA A 38 24.80 -3.14 6.22
C ALA A 38 24.81 -1.61 6.19
N ARG A 39 25.91 -0.97 6.62
CA ARG A 39 26.11 0.48 6.55
C ARG A 39 26.15 0.97 5.10
N ARG A 40 26.89 0.29 4.22
CA ARG A 40 26.91 0.59 2.78
C ARG A 40 25.50 0.49 2.18
N ARG A 41 24.72 -0.53 2.55
CA ARG A 41 23.34 -0.68 2.10
C ARG A 41 22.45 0.45 2.59
N ASP A 42 22.53 0.82 3.87
CA ASP A 42 21.80 1.96 4.44
C ASP A 42 22.08 3.26 3.68
N GLU A 43 23.36 3.56 3.42
CA GLU A 43 23.80 4.73 2.64
C GLU A 43 23.28 4.72 1.20
N GLN A 44 23.16 3.55 0.58
CA GLN A 44 22.62 3.39 -0.79
C GLN A 44 21.10 3.17 -0.84
N GLY A 45 20.45 3.17 0.33
CA GLY A 45 19.04 2.87 0.52
C GLY A 45 18.62 1.45 0.15
N GLU A 46 19.55 0.51 0.09
CA GLU A 46 19.32 -0.89 -0.23
C GLU A 46 18.68 -1.65 0.92
N PRO A 47 17.94 -2.73 0.65
CA PRO A 47 17.29 -3.51 1.69
C PRO A 47 18.27 -4.28 2.58
N TYR A 48 18.02 -4.25 3.88
CA TYR A 48 18.69 -5.08 4.90
C TYR A 48 17.84 -5.18 6.17
N ALA A 49 18.19 -6.11 7.06
CA ALA A 49 17.52 -6.30 8.33
C ALA A 49 18.47 -6.16 9.53
N VAL A 50 17.88 -5.85 10.68
CA VAL A 50 18.60 -5.73 11.96
C VAL A 50 17.84 -6.49 13.04
N LEU A 51 18.49 -7.44 13.68
CA LEU A 51 17.94 -8.16 14.83
C LEU A 51 18.53 -7.57 16.12
N LEU A 52 17.66 -7.12 17.02
CA LEU A 52 18.02 -6.82 18.40
C LEU A 52 17.74 -8.03 19.28
N SER A 53 18.77 -8.45 20.00
CA SER A 53 18.69 -9.52 20.99
C SER A 53 19.09 -9.02 22.36
N HIS A 54 18.52 -9.62 23.40
CA HIS A 54 18.90 -9.35 24.78
C HIS A 54 18.94 -10.68 25.54
N ARG A 55 20.09 -10.95 26.18
CA ARG A 55 20.38 -12.25 26.83
C ARG A 55 20.14 -13.44 25.90
N GLY A 56 20.61 -13.32 24.65
CA GLY A 56 20.47 -14.34 23.61
C GLY A 56 19.06 -14.57 23.07
N ARG A 57 18.06 -13.75 23.45
CA ARG A 57 16.68 -13.86 22.96
C ARG A 57 16.34 -12.72 22.00
N PRO A 58 15.68 -12.99 20.87
CA PRO A 58 15.24 -11.96 19.94
C PRO A 58 14.19 -11.07 20.60
N LYS A 59 14.32 -9.75 20.44
CA LYS A 59 13.41 -8.74 21.01
C LYS A 59 12.74 -7.89 19.93
N ALA A 60 13.51 -7.45 18.94
CA ALA A 60 13.00 -6.68 17.81
C ALA A 60 13.71 -7.06 16.51
N LEU A 61 12.98 -7.00 15.40
CA LEU A 61 13.50 -7.16 14.05
C LEU A 61 13.13 -5.92 13.23
N PHE A 62 14.14 -5.23 12.72
CA PHE A 62 13.99 -4.15 11.76
C PHE A 62 14.15 -4.69 10.34
N GLN A 63 13.33 -4.18 9.44
CA GLN A 63 13.41 -4.40 8.00
C GLN A 63 13.45 -3.03 7.33
N VAL A 64 14.57 -2.72 6.68
CA VAL A 64 14.88 -1.37 6.20
C VAL A 64 15.00 -1.37 4.69
N ASP A 65 14.25 -0.50 4.00
CA ASP A 65 14.38 -0.27 2.54
C ASP A 65 14.12 1.21 2.25
N TRP A 66 15.18 2.03 2.28
CA TRP A 66 15.03 3.47 2.08
C TRP A 66 14.73 3.86 0.64
N ARG A 67 15.09 3.03 -0.36
CA ARG A 67 14.63 3.21 -1.76
C ARG A 67 13.10 3.16 -1.86
N ARG A 68 12.43 2.51 -0.89
CA ARG A 68 10.97 2.44 -0.77
C ARG A 68 10.43 3.23 0.42
N ALA A 69 11.24 4.12 1.00
CA ALA A 69 10.88 4.93 2.16
C ALA A 69 10.30 4.10 3.32
N TYR A 70 10.82 2.89 3.56
CA TYR A 70 10.22 1.90 4.46
C TYR A 70 11.11 1.54 5.64
N LEU A 71 10.50 1.48 6.82
CA LEU A 71 11.03 0.86 8.02
C LEU A 71 9.94 0.00 8.67
N GLY A 72 10.08 -1.31 8.60
CA GLY A 72 9.27 -2.26 9.37
C GLY A 72 9.95 -2.56 10.70
N LEU A 73 9.22 -2.49 11.81
CA LEU A 73 9.67 -2.91 13.13
C LEU A 73 8.74 -4.00 13.65
N PHE A 74 9.27 -5.20 13.80
CA PHE A 74 8.59 -6.30 14.45
C PHE A 74 9.08 -6.51 15.87
N LEU A 75 8.16 -6.80 16.79
CA LEU A 75 8.47 -7.20 18.16
C LEU A 75 8.14 -8.67 18.38
N PHE A 76 8.99 -9.35 19.14
CA PHE A 76 8.83 -10.78 19.42
C PHE A 76 8.10 -11.03 20.74
N ASP A 77 7.29 -12.09 20.77
CA ASP A 77 6.75 -12.63 22.02
C ASP A 77 7.79 -13.50 22.77
N ALA A 78 7.38 -14.07 23.91
CA ALA A 78 8.25 -14.93 24.72
C ALA A 78 8.72 -16.21 24.00
N HIS A 79 8.05 -16.62 22.92
CA HIS A 79 8.41 -17.77 22.10
C HIS A 79 9.27 -17.37 20.90
N GLY A 80 9.54 -16.08 20.65
CA GLY A 80 10.27 -15.63 19.47
C GLY A 80 9.42 -15.59 18.20
N ARG A 81 8.10 -15.45 18.32
CA ARG A 81 7.18 -15.18 17.19
C ARG A 81 6.97 -13.67 17.05
N ARG A 82 6.91 -13.13 15.83
CA ARG A 82 6.52 -11.72 15.65
C ARG A 82 5.07 -11.55 16.08
N SER A 83 4.83 -10.66 17.02
CA SER A 83 3.53 -10.44 17.65
C SER A 83 3.00 -9.03 17.46
N VAL A 84 3.88 -8.10 17.13
CA VAL A 84 3.56 -6.71 16.83
C VAL A 84 4.37 -6.27 15.62
N GLU A 85 3.79 -5.45 14.77
CA GLU A 85 4.44 -4.76 13.66
C GLU A 85 4.11 -3.27 13.72
N TYR A 86 5.13 -2.44 13.57
CA TYR A 86 5.00 -1.04 13.22
C TYR A 86 5.54 -0.87 11.79
N GLU A 87 4.71 -0.34 10.90
CA GLU A 87 5.09 0.03 9.54
C GLU A 87 5.28 1.54 9.48
N TYR A 88 6.53 1.97 9.33
CA TYR A 88 6.88 3.37 9.17
C TYR A 88 7.20 3.70 7.71
N ARG A 89 6.74 4.88 7.28
CA ARG A 89 6.98 5.44 5.95
C ARG A 89 7.68 6.78 6.06
N GLN A 90 8.78 6.94 5.33
CA GLN A 90 9.47 8.21 5.23
C GLN A 90 8.75 9.12 4.23
N LEU A 91 7.76 9.87 4.71
CA LEU A 91 6.99 10.81 3.87
C LEU A 91 7.78 12.09 3.58
N GLU A 92 8.59 12.50 4.55
CA GLU A 92 9.46 13.67 4.51
C GLU A 92 10.91 13.27 4.87
N PRO A 93 11.94 13.95 4.35
CA PRO A 93 13.32 13.72 4.75
C PRO A 93 13.48 13.76 6.28
N GLY A 94 14.20 12.78 6.84
CA GLY A 94 14.44 12.68 8.29
C GLY A 94 13.24 12.32 9.17
N ARG A 95 12.01 12.22 8.64
CA ARG A 95 10.80 12.00 9.44
C ARG A 95 10.02 10.77 8.95
N LEU A 96 9.71 9.89 9.90
CA LEU A 96 8.99 8.65 9.68
C LEU A 96 7.56 8.76 10.22
N HIS A 97 6.58 8.46 9.38
CA HIS A 97 5.16 8.38 9.72
C HIS A 97 4.75 6.92 9.94
N MET A 98 4.13 6.61 11.06
CA MET A 98 3.56 5.28 11.34
C MET A 98 2.31 5.10 10.48
N ALA A 99 2.46 4.46 9.31
CA ALA A 99 1.36 4.21 8.39
C ALA A 99 0.42 3.11 8.92
N ARG A 100 0.99 2.11 9.60
CA ARG A 100 0.25 0.96 10.11
C ARG A 100 0.86 0.42 11.40
N TYR A 101 0.00 -0.05 12.29
CA TYR A 101 0.33 -0.89 13.42
C TYR A 101 -0.50 -2.17 13.34
N GLN A 102 0.11 -3.32 13.57
CA GLN A 102 -0.58 -4.60 13.67
C GLN A 102 -0.15 -5.35 14.93
N GLN A 103 -1.10 -6.05 15.54
CA GLN A 103 -0.84 -6.91 16.68
C GLN A 103 -1.62 -8.22 16.52
N TRP A 104 -0.92 -9.34 16.67
CA TRP A 104 -1.48 -10.68 16.58
C TRP A 104 -1.65 -11.30 17.96
N GLY A 105 -2.83 -11.84 18.22
CA GLY A 105 -3.13 -12.66 19.38
C GLY A 105 -2.80 -14.12 19.10
N TYR A 106 -1.93 -14.69 19.94
CA TYR A 106 -1.64 -16.12 19.97
C TYR A 106 -2.37 -16.75 21.16
N THR A 107 -3.04 -17.87 20.92
CA THR A 107 -3.85 -18.59 21.91
C THR A 107 -3.11 -19.75 22.57
N SER A 108 -2.12 -20.30 21.88
CA SER A 108 -1.28 -21.40 22.35
C SER A 108 0.19 -21.15 21.98
N ASP A 109 1.10 -21.70 22.78
CA ASP A 109 2.54 -21.76 22.51
C ASP A 109 2.86 -22.52 21.21
N SER A 110 1.96 -23.42 20.80
CA SER A 110 2.05 -24.19 19.56
C SER A 110 1.48 -23.48 18.33
N ASP A 111 0.88 -22.29 18.49
CA ASP A 111 0.33 -21.58 17.33
C ASP A 111 1.45 -21.17 16.37
N PRO A 112 1.26 -21.39 15.04
CA PRO A 112 2.21 -20.92 14.04
C PRO A 112 2.25 -19.39 14.05
N GLU A 113 3.35 -18.82 13.59
CA GLU A 113 3.44 -17.38 13.40
C GLU A 113 2.38 -16.89 12.37
N PHE A 114 1.68 -15.81 12.71
CA PHE A 114 0.54 -15.27 11.94
C PHE A 114 -0.56 -16.29 11.60
N PRO A 115 -1.26 -16.86 12.61
CA PRO A 115 -2.32 -17.83 12.36
C PRO A 115 -3.44 -17.21 11.53
N ARG A 116 -3.89 -17.92 10.49
CA ARG A 116 -4.96 -17.44 9.58
C ARG A 116 -6.25 -17.05 10.31
N ARG A 117 -6.54 -17.68 11.45
CA ARG A 117 -7.74 -17.45 12.27
C ARG A 117 -7.40 -16.89 13.66
N SER A 118 -6.40 -16.02 13.73
CA SER A 118 -6.03 -15.32 14.98
C SER A 118 -6.91 -14.10 15.24
N VAL A 119 -6.98 -13.70 16.51
CA VAL A 119 -7.39 -12.34 16.86
C VAL A 119 -6.31 -11.40 16.37
N ARG A 120 -6.66 -10.39 15.57
CA ARG A 120 -5.69 -9.40 15.08
C ARG A 120 -6.25 -8.00 15.25
N PHE A 121 -5.47 -7.11 15.83
CA PHE A 121 -5.73 -5.68 15.82
C PHE A 121 -4.89 -5.02 14.72
N GLU A 122 -5.50 -4.09 14.00
CA GLU A 122 -4.83 -3.24 13.03
C GLU A 122 -5.22 -1.78 13.28
N LEU A 123 -4.26 -0.87 13.19
CA LEU A 123 -4.47 0.56 13.14
C LEU A 123 -3.80 1.10 11.87
N LYS A 124 -4.57 1.70 10.96
CA LYS A 124 -4.06 2.45 9.81
C LYS A 124 -4.16 3.94 10.12
N VAL A 125 -3.09 4.70 9.90
CA VAL A 125 -3.02 6.13 10.27
C VAL A 125 -2.68 6.98 9.05
N ARG A 126 -3.46 8.03 8.80
CA ARG A 126 -3.20 9.01 7.76
C ARG A 126 -2.28 10.13 8.27
N PRO A 127 -1.59 10.87 7.38
CA PRO A 127 -0.70 11.96 7.77
C PRO A 127 -1.39 13.06 8.59
N ASP A 128 -2.69 13.30 8.37
CA ASP A 128 -3.51 14.27 9.11
C ASP A 128 -3.83 13.83 10.56
N GLY A 129 -3.65 12.54 10.88
CA GLY A 129 -3.94 11.96 12.20
C GLY A 129 -5.19 11.15 12.27
N SER A 130 -6.07 11.28 11.28
CA SER A 130 -7.22 10.41 11.17
C SER A 130 -6.74 8.98 10.95
N GLY A 131 -7.35 8.06 11.68
CA GLY A 131 -6.99 6.66 11.68
C GLY A 131 -8.22 5.77 11.64
N ARG A 132 -7.99 4.51 11.32
CA ARG A 132 -9.00 3.46 11.42
C ARG A 132 -8.41 2.29 12.17
N ARG A 133 -9.06 1.92 13.27
CA ARG A 133 -8.77 0.73 14.05
C ARG A 133 -9.70 -0.40 13.64
N THR A 134 -9.14 -1.57 13.40
CA THR A 134 -9.84 -2.77 12.97
C THR A 134 -9.51 -3.92 13.90
N LEU A 135 -10.53 -4.55 14.48
CA LEU A 135 -10.39 -5.77 15.26
C LEU A 135 -10.93 -6.95 14.46
N HIS A 136 -10.05 -7.89 14.10
CA HIS A 136 -10.39 -9.16 13.48
C HIS A 136 -10.51 -10.24 14.56
N ALA A 137 -11.70 -10.84 14.72
CA ALA A 137 -11.84 -12.12 15.44
C ALA A 137 -13.15 -12.79 15.02
N GLY A 138 -13.10 -13.76 14.09
CA GLY A 138 -14.31 -14.39 13.53
C GLY A 138 -15.20 -13.43 12.71
N GLY A 139 -14.63 -12.34 12.21
CA GLY A 139 -15.29 -11.19 11.59
C GLY A 139 -14.42 -9.95 11.79
N SER A 140 -14.83 -8.78 11.27
CA SER A 140 -14.10 -7.53 11.49
C SER A 140 -15.00 -6.43 12.05
N LEU A 141 -14.50 -5.69 13.04
CA LEU A 141 -15.11 -4.47 13.58
C LEU A 141 -14.17 -3.30 13.27
N GLN A 142 -14.69 -2.25 12.66
CA GLN A 142 -13.93 -1.06 12.28
C GLN A 142 -14.47 0.18 13.00
N ILE A 143 -13.59 0.98 13.58
CA ILE A 143 -13.93 2.24 14.25
C ILE A 143 -12.89 3.29 13.85
N GLY A 144 -13.32 4.55 13.75
CA GLY A 144 -12.38 5.68 13.61
C GLY A 144 -11.45 5.80 14.82
N ALA A 145 -10.31 6.45 14.61
CA ALA A 145 -9.37 6.85 15.64
C ALA A 145 -8.74 8.19 15.26
N ASP A 146 -8.38 8.99 16.26
CA ASP A 146 -7.50 10.14 16.09
C ASP A 146 -6.18 9.82 16.78
N VAL A 147 -5.09 9.87 16.01
CA VAL A 147 -3.75 9.52 16.50
C VAL A 147 -2.93 10.80 16.56
N PRO A 148 -2.56 11.32 17.74
CA PRO A 148 -1.74 12.53 17.87
C PRO A 148 -0.39 12.44 17.14
N VAL A 149 0.19 13.60 16.79
CA VAL A 149 1.41 13.68 15.98
C VAL A 149 2.58 12.97 16.63
N GLU A 150 2.70 13.08 17.96
CA GLU A 150 3.68 12.42 18.80
C GLU A 150 3.60 10.89 18.65
N HIS A 151 2.41 10.29 18.61
CA HIS A 151 2.26 8.84 18.54
C HIS A 151 2.36 8.26 17.12
N ARG A 152 2.34 9.10 16.08
CA ARG A 152 2.44 8.67 14.68
C ARG A 152 3.71 9.12 13.97
N THR A 153 4.52 9.96 14.59
CA THR A 153 5.71 10.53 13.94
C THR A 153 6.95 10.28 14.79
N VAL A 154 8.00 9.76 14.15
CA VAL A 154 9.31 9.56 14.79
C VAL A 154 10.43 10.07 13.88
N ALA A 155 11.56 10.44 14.48
CA ALA A 155 12.74 10.81 13.70
C ALA A 155 13.36 9.57 13.04
N LYS A 156 13.92 9.74 11.83
CA LYS A 156 14.81 8.75 11.24
C LYS A 156 16.12 8.76 12.04
N ALA A 157 16.44 7.65 12.68
CA ALA A 157 17.64 7.47 13.46
C ALA A 157 18.85 7.27 12.54
N GLU A 158 20.03 7.64 13.03
CA GLU A 158 21.29 7.32 12.35
C GLU A 158 21.54 5.81 12.38
N PHE A 159 22.29 5.31 11.39
CA PHE A 159 22.67 3.91 11.34
C PHE A 159 23.34 3.46 12.66
N GLY A 160 22.80 2.42 13.28
CA GLY A 160 23.29 1.88 14.56
C GLY A 160 22.48 2.30 15.79
N ALA A 161 21.66 3.35 15.69
CA ALA A 161 20.81 3.85 16.79
C ALA A 161 19.45 3.14 16.88
N TRP A 162 19.44 1.81 16.70
CA TRP A 162 18.22 1.00 16.58
C TRP A 162 17.39 0.96 17.87
N THR A 163 18.04 1.07 19.03
CA THR A 163 17.36 1.07 20.34
C THR A 163 16.46 2.29 20.54
N THR A 164 16.62 3.35 19.75
CA THR A 164 15.77 4.54 19.76
C THR A 164 14.30 4.25 19.40
N TYR A 165 14.03 3.17 18.64
CA TYR A 165 12.67 2.84 18.20
C TYR A 165 11.90 1.91 19.14
N VAL A 166 12.55 1.39 20.17
CA VAL A 166 11.99 0.34 21.02
C VAL A 166 11.88 0.83 22.45
N ASP A 167 10.80 0.39 23.10
CA ASP A 167 10.55 0.65 24.50
C ASP A 167 11.63 -0.02 25.37
N ALA A 168 12.38 0.78 26.14
CA ALA A 168 13.48 0.30 26.97
C ALA A 168 13.05 -0.77 28.00
N ARG A 169 11.75 -0.80 28.38
CA ARG A 169 11.17 -1.82 29.27
C ARG A 169 11.31 -3.24 28.69
N MET A 170 11.57 -3.40 27.40
CA MET A 170 11.76 -4.72 26.74
C MET A 170 13.07 -5.43 27.11
N PHE A 171 14.04 -4.67 27.64
CA PHE A 171 15.39 -5.14 27.97
C PHE A 171 15.62 -5.34 29.47
N ASP A 172 14.55 -5.41 30.26
CA ASP A 172 14.60 -5.46 31.73
C ASP A 172 15.43 -4.32 32.37
N ALA A 173 15.66 -3.25 31.61
CA ALA A 173 16.39 -2.08 32.04
C ALA A 173 15.46 -1.24 32.93
N ALA A 174 15.54 -1.43 34.24
CA ALA A 174 14.79 -0.68 35.26
C ALA A 174 15.29 0.78 35.40
N GLY A 175 15.41 1.52 34.29
CA GLY A 175 16.07 2.82 34.21
C GLY A 175 17.58 2.77 34.01
N SER A 176 18.17 1.58 33.83
CA SER A 176 19.57 1.42 33.49
C SER A 176 19.88 1.89 32.06
N PRO A 177 21.07 2.46 31.80
CA PRO A 177 21.51 2.75 30.44
C PRO A 177 21.57 1.46 29.61
N VAL A 178 21.11 1.54 28.36
CA VAL A 178 21.19 0.45 27.38
C VAL A 178 22.35 0.73 26.42
N ALA A 179 23.29 -0.21 26.31
CA ALA A 179 24.37 -0.14 25.34
C ALA A 179 24.14 -1.15 24.21
N SER A 180 24.20 -0.69 22.96
CA SER A 180 24.16 -1.55 21.78
C SER A 180 25.55 -2.09 21.45
N VAL A 181 25.66 -3.40 21.25
CA VAL A 181 26.92 -4.07 20.89
C VAL A 181 26.70 -4.85 19.59
N PRO A 182 27.43 -4.52 18.50
CA PRO A 182 27.36 -5.30 17.27
C PRO A 182 27.91 -6.71 17.50
N VAL A 183 27.14 -7.73 17.11
CA VAL A 183 27.56 -9.12 17.15
C VAL A 183 28.19 -9.49 15.82
N ARG A 184 29.41 -10.04 15.86
CA ARG A 184 30.04 -10.58 14.65
C ARG A 184 29.36 -11.90 14.28
N PRO A 185 29.10 -12.16 12.99
CA PRO A 185 28.64 -13.47 12.55
C PRO A 185 29.63 -14.55 12.99
N SER A 186 29.18 -15.51 13.79
CA SER A 186 29.88 -16.78 13.92
C SER A 186 29.70 -17.54 12.60
N GLY A 187 30.78 -18.02 11.99
CA GLY A 187 30.77 -18.68 10.68
C GLY A 187 29.97 -20.00 10.58
N ASP A 188 29.27 -20.40 11.64
CA ASP A 188 28.57 -21.68 11.80
C ASP A 188 27.03 -21.53 11.83
N GLY A 189 26.49 -20.58 11.07
CA GLY A 189 25.05 -20.53 10.82
C GLY A 189 24.59 -21.77 10.03
N PRO A 190 23.34 -22.24 10.16
CA PRO A 190 22.84 -23.36 9.37
C PRO A 190 23.08 -23.08 7.89
N GLY A 191 23.78 -24.01 7.22
CA GLY A 191 24.17 -23.89 5.81
C GLY A 191 22.96 -23.77 4.87
N PRO A 192 23.19 -23.50 3.57
CA PRO A 192 22.18 -23.00 2.61
C PRO A 192 21.10 -24.01 2.18
N VAL A 193 20.97 -25.13 2.88
CA VAL A 193 20.09 -26.24 2.51
C VAL A 193 18.67 -25.94 3.01
N ASP A 194 17.80 -25.55 2.07
CA ASP A 194 16.37 -25.16 2.17
C ASP A 194 16.01 -23.69 2.48
N ALA A 195 17.00 -22.79 2.51
CA ALA A 195 16.85 -21.38 2.85
C ALA A 195 16.26 -20.45 1.75
N GLY A 196 16.09 -20.96 0.52
CA GLY A 196 16.02 -20.12 -0.70
C GLY A 196 14.81 -19.20 -0.89
N ALA A 197 13.71 -19.37 -0.13
CA ALA A 197 12.50 -18.53 -0.30
C ALA A 197 11.92 -17.96 1.01
N ALA A 198 12.29 -18.50 2.18
CA ALA A 198 11.63 -18.18 3.45
C ALA A 198 12.26 -17.03 4.25
N ALA A 199 13.45 -16.56 3.86
CA ALA A 199 14.12 -15.41 4.49
C ALA A 199 13.93 -14.08 3.74
N SER A 200 13.60 -14.15 2.46
CA SER A 200 13.47 -12.97 1.61
C SER A 200 12.19 -12.23 1.96
N TRP A 201 12.34 -11.10 2.65
CA TRP A 201 11.28 -10.12 2.81
C TRP A 201 11.47 -9.02 1.77
N SER A 202 10.40 -8.26 1.52
CA SER A 202 10.47 -7.04 0.71
C SER A 202 9.56 -6.00 1.32
N ALA A 203 9.98 -4.73 1.30
CA ALA A 203 9.10 -3.65 1.70
C ALA A 203 7.80 -3.68 0.88
N PRO A 204 6.66 -3.30 1.48
CA PRO A 204 5.38 -3.43 0.80
C PRO A 204 5.35 -2.61 -0.49
N ARG A 205 4.81 -3.23 -1.54
CA ARG A 205 4.72 -2.63 -2.87
C ARG A 205 3.27 -2.39 -3.23
N PRO A 206 2.84 -1.14 -3.43
CA PRO A 206 1.50 -0.85 -3.93
C PRO A 206 1.21 -1.69 -5.17
N LEU A 207 -0.06 -1.86 -5.52
CA LEU A 207 -0.44 -2.48 -6.78
C LEU A 207 0.44 -1.90 -7.90
N GLN A 208 0.97 -2.77 -8.75
CA GLN A 208 1.74 -2.34 -9.92
C GLN A 208 0.80 -2.39 -11.12
N PRO A 209 0.98 -1.54 -12.13
CA PRO A 209 0.21 -1.69 -13.36
C PRO A 209 0.43 -3.08 -13.92
N GLY A 210 -0.66 -3.76 -14.28
CA GLY A 210 -0.59 -4.96 -15.11
C GLY A 210 -0.15 -4.60 -16.54
N PRO A 211 -0.35 -5.50 -17.51
CA PRO A 211 -0.11 -5.21 -18.93
C PRO A 211 -1.22 -4.32 -19.52
N VAL A 212 -1.49 -3.17 -18.89
CA VAL A 212 -2.65 -2.30 -19.15
C VAL A 212 -2.68 -1.74 -20.57
N GLU A 213 -1.53 -1.58 -21.22
CA GLU A 213 -1.44 -1.18 -22.64
C GLU A 213 -1.91 -2.30 -23.59
N LEU A 214 -1.65 -3.55 -23.24
CA LEU A 214 -2.06 -4.71 -24.05
C LEU A 214 -3.58 -4.92 -24.04
N LEU A 215 -4.28 -4.35 -23.06
CA LEU A 215 -5.74 -4.33 -23.02
C LEU A 215 -6.34 -3.51 -24.18
N PHE A 216 -5.54 -2.74 -24.92
CA PHE A 216 -6.00 -1.99 -26.09
C PHE A 216 -5.41 -2.53 -27.41
N ALA A 217 -4.76 -3.69 -27.37
CA ALA A 217 -4.19 -4.34 -28.55
C ALA A 217 -5.09 -5.51 -28.98
N ALA A 218 -5.90 -5.30 -30.02
CA ALA A 218 -6.82 -6.30 -30.54
C ALA A 218 -6.11 -7.62 -30.90
N GLY A 219 -6.76 -8.73 -30.57
CA GLY A 219 -6.23 -10.08 -30.75
C GLY A 219 -5.20 -10.51 -29.69
N THR A 220 -4.85 -9.65 -28.73
CA THR A 220 -4.02 -10.05 -27.58
C THR A 220 -4.73 -11.15 -26.80
N ARG A 221 -4.00 -12.21 -26.48
CA ARG A 221 -4.47 -13.33 -25.67
C ARG A 221 -3.90 -13.20 -24.25
N MET A 222 -4.78 -13.24 -23.27
CA MET A 222 -4.48 -13.06 -21.85
C MET A 222 -4.87 -14.33 -21.10
N ARG A 223 -3.88 -15.05 -20.54
CA ARG A 223 -4.11 -16.26 -19.74
C ARG A 223 -4.48 -15.89 -18.31
N CYS A 224 -5.64 -16.34 -17.85
CA CYS A 224 -6.23 -16.10 -16.54
C CYS A 224 -6.30 -17.39 -15.72
N GLY A 225 -5.30 -17.63 -14.87
CA GLY A 225 -5.18 -18.88 -14.13
C GLY A 225 -4.71 -20.04 -15.02
N GLU A 226 -5.08 -21.27 -14.67
CA GLU A 226 -4.54 -22.47 -15.35
C GLU A 226 -5.26 -22.79 -16.68
N ASP A 227 -6.56 -22.53 -16.78
CA ASP A 227 -7.40 -23.09 -17.87
C ASP A 227 -8.27 -22.09 -18.62
N ARG A 228 -8.13 -20.77 -18.38
CA ARG A 228 -8.94 -19.76 -19.07
C ARG A 228 -8.08 -18.73 -19.77
N SER A 229 -8.47 -18.37 -20.99
CA SER A 229 -7.85 -17.29 -21.75
C SER A 229 -8.92 -16.32 -22.24
N ALA A 230 -8.59 -15.03 -22.19
CA ALA A 230 -9.39 -13.96 -22.76
C ALA A 230 -8.70 -13.41 -24.01
N VAL A 231 -9.48 -13.03 -25.01
CA VAL A 231 -9.00 -12.37 -26.23
C VAL A 231 -9.49 -10.93 -26.21
N ILE A 232 -8.57 -9.99 -26.36
CA ILE A 232 -8.87 -8.57 -26.45
C ILE A 232 -9.50 -8.27 -27.81
N GLY A 233 -10.65 -7.60 -27.81
CA GLY A 233 -11.34 -7.13 -29.00
C GLY A 233 -10.75 -5.83 -29.57
N GLU A 234 -11.35 -5.33 -30.65
CA GLU A 234 -11.03 -4.00 -31.14
C GLU A 234 -11.50 -2.95 -30.14
N PRO A 235 -10.63 -2.02 -29.68
CA PRO A 235 -11.04 -0.95 -28.78
C PRO A 235 -12.10 -0.06 -29.42
N VAL A 236 -13.18 0.19 -28.70
CA VAL A 236 -14.32 0.98 -29.17
C VAL A 236 -14.09 2.45 -28.81
N SER A 237 -14.33 3.35 -29.76
CA SER A 237 -14.29 4.79 -29.46
C SER A 237 -15.56 5.21 -28.72
N ALA A 238 -15.40 5.78 -27.53
CA ALA A 238 -16.49 6.32 -26.71
C ALA A 238 -16.71 7.83 -26.92
N GLY A 239 -16.04 8.42 -27.92
CA GLY A 239 -16.11 9.85 -28.24
C GLY A 239 -14.97 10.68 -27.65
N LEU A 240 -15.16 12.01 -27.64
CA LEU A 240 -14.19 12.98 -27.13
C LEU A 240 -14.62 13.48 -25.74
N LEU A 241 -13.74 13.34 -24.76
CA LEU A 241 -13.90 13.91 -23.43
C LEU A 241 -13.38 15.35 -23.41
N SER A 242 -14.27 16.29 -23.10
CA SER A 242 -13.94 17.72 -23.03
C SER A 242 -13.47 18.09 -21.62
N LEU A 243 -12.18 18.45 -21.51
CA LEU A 243 -11.51 18.82 -20.26
C LEU A 243 -11.15 20.32 -20.24
N PRO A 244 -12.10 21.25 -20.08
CA PRO A 244 -11.82 22.69 -20.09
C PRO A 244 -10.92 23.16 -18.94
N SER A 245 -10.89 22.46 -17.80
CA SER A 245 -9.97 22.77 -16.70
C SER A 245 -8.67 21.95 -16.76
N GLY A 246 -8.64 20.92 -17.61
CA GLY A 246 -7.54 19.96 -17.66
C GLY A 246 -7.49 19.01 -16.44
N SER A 247 -8.50 19.06 -15.56
CA SER A 247 -8.54 18.28 -14.32
C SER A 247 -9.45 17.07 -14.46
N LEU A 248 -8.85 15.91 -14.75
CA LEU A 248 -9.58 14.66 -14.94
C LEU A 248 -10.08 14.06 -13.62
N LEU A 249 -11.33 13.61 -13.62
CA LEU A 249 -11.98 12.86 -12.55
C LEU A 249 -12.50 11.53 -13.11
N ALA A 250 -12.33 10.45 -12.34
CA ALA A 250 -13.00 9.18 -12.55
C ALA A 250 -13.90 8.83 -11.36
N ALA A 251 -15.11 8.36 -11.61
CA ALA A 251 -16.09 7.99 -10.59
C ALA A 251 -17.22 7.13 -11.19
N ASP A 252 -18.11 6.64 -10.34
CA ASP A 252 -19.46 6.24 -10.75
C ASP A 252 -20.30 7.50 -11.09
N PRO A 253 -20.91 7.59 -12.29
CA PRO A 253 -21.67 8.77 -12.67
C PRO A 253 -22.92 9.01 -11.80
N SER A 254 -23.47 7.96 -11.17
CA SER A 254 -24.67 8.02 -10.33
C SER A 254 -24.36 8.38 -8.88
N THR A 255 -23.18 8.03 -8.36
CA THR A 255 -22.81 8.25 -6.95
C THR A 255 -21.73 9.30 -6.72
N VAL A 256 -21.16 9.86 -7.81
CA VAL A 256 -20.16 10.93 -7.73
C VAL A 256 -20.63 12.09 -6.83
N SER A 257 -19.74 12.57 -5.98
CA SER A 257 -20.10 13.57 -4.98
C SER A 257 -19.02 14.63 -4.79
N SER A 258 -19.26 15.58 -3.88
CA SER A 258 -18.25 16.56 -3.48
C SER A 258 -16.96 15.96 -2.92
N ARG A 259 -16.99 14.68 -2.51
CA ARG A 259 -15.84 13.93 -2.00
C ARG A 259 -14.97 13.34 -3.11
N ASP A 260 -15.50 13.24 -4.32
CA ASP A 260 -14.75 12.80 -5.50
C ASP A 260 -14.01 13.98 -6.09
N LEU A 261 -12.70 13.94 -5.90
CA LEU A 261 -11.76 14.96 -6.37
C LEU A 261 -11.07 14.46 -7.64
N ALA A 262 -10.71 15.41 -8.51
CA ALA A 262 -9.84 15.12 -9.64
C ALA A 262 -8.48 14.58 -9.19
N PHE A 263 -7.81 13.92 -10.13
CA PHE A 263 -6.43 13.52 -9.98
C PHE A 263 -5.51 14.75 -9.85
N THR A 264 -4.40 14.60 -9.13
CA THR A 264 -3.42 15.67 -8.91
C THR A 264 -2.62 16.02 -10.16
N VAL A 265 -2.55 15.11 -11.13
CA VAL A 265 -1.93 15.32 -12.43
C VAL A 265 -3.00 15.82 -13.41
N GLY A 266 -2.87 17.07 -13.82
CA GLY A 266 -3.68 17.66 -14.89
C GLY A 266 -3.05 17.52 -16.26
N VAL A 267 -3.82 17.86 -17.29
CA VAL A 267 -3.42 17.94 -18.70
C VAL A 267 -3.74 19.32 -19.28
N PRO A 268 -3.20 19.70 -20.44
CA PRO A 268 -3.67 20.90 -21.12
C PRO A 268 -5.19 20.87 -21.33
N PRO A 269 -5.90 22.01 -21.26
CA PRO A 269 -7.30 22.04 -21.63
C PRO A 269 -7.52 21.61 -23.08
N GLY A 270 -8.53 20.79 -23.33
CA GLY A 270 -8.80 20.28 -24.67
C GLY A 270 -9.81 19.13 -24.69
N ASP A 271 -10.01 18.59 -25.90
CA ASP A 271 -10.87 17.44 -26.14
C ASP A 271 -10.02 16.20 -26.45
N TYR A 272 -10.23 15.12 -25.71
CA TYR A 272 -9.38 13.93 -25.72
C TYR A 272 -10.17 12.66 -26.06
N PRO A 273 -9.71 11.82 -26.99
CA PRO A 273 -10.42 10.60 -27.33
C PRO A 273 -10.44 9.61 -26.15
N VAL A 274 -11.62 9.06 -25.90
CA VAL A 274 -11.82 7.95 -24.97
C VAL A 274 -11.99 6.65 -25.74
N LEU A 275 -11.25 5.64 -25.31
CA LEU A 275 -11.36 4.27 -25.82
C LEU A 275 -11.86 3.36 -24.71
N VAL A 276 -12.76 2.45 -25.04
CA VAL A 276 -13.19 1.37 -24.16
C VAL A 276 -12.62 0.06 -24.72
N SER A 277 -11.89 -0.65 -23.88
CA SER A 277 -11.42 -2.00 -24.21
C SER A 277 -12.58 -2.99 -24.05
N THR A 278 -12.65 -3.95 -24.96
CA THR A 278 -13.57 -5.08 -24.90
C THR A 278 -12.77 -6.37 -24.91
N MET A 279 -13.30 -7.43 -24.31
CA MET A 279 -12.68 -8.76 -24.38
C MET A 279 -13.74 -9.84 -24.45
N CYS A 280 -13.39 -11.03 -24.92
CA CYS A 280 -14.23 -12.23 -24.82
C CYS A 280 -13.43 -13.38 -24.21
N TRP A 281 -14.10 -14.26 -23.46
CA TRP A 281 -13.52 -15.50 -23.00
C TRP A 281 -13.49 -16.51 -24.15
N GLU A 282 -12.39 -17.26 -24.28
CA GLU A 282 -12.33 -18.32 -25.28
C GLU A 282 -13.38 -19.40 -25.02
N GLY A 283 -14.13 -19.74 -26.07
CA GLY A 283 -15.16 -20.78 -26.01
C GLY A 283 -16.51 -20.29 -25.44
N GLU A 284 -16.68 -18.98 -25.25
CA GLU A 284 -17.93 -18.38 -24.78
C GLU A 284 -18.53 -17.45 -25.85
N ASP A 285 -19.84 -17.57 -26.09
CA ASP A 285 -20.56 -16.85 -27.17
C ASP A 285 -21.28 -15.56 -26.72
N TRP A 286 -21.18 -15.18 -25.44
CA TRP A 286 -21.79 -13.96 -24.91
C TRP A 286 -20.86 -12.74 -25.06
N GLN A 287 -21.43 -11.54 -25.08
CA GLN A 287 -20.66 -10.29 -25.07
C GLN A 287 -19.76 -10.29 -23.83
N GLY A 288 -18.45 -10.24 -24.01
CA GLY A 288 -17.54 -10.29 -22.88
C GLY A 288 -17.36 -8.93 -22.20
N GLU A 289 -16.34 -8.82 -21.38
CA GLU A 289 -16.25 -7.76 -20.36
C GLU A 289 -15.54 -6.50 -20.87
N THR A 290 -15.68 -5.40 -20.11
CA THR A 290 -14.84 -4.20 -20.25
C THR A 290 -13.67 -4.28 -19.27
N PRO A 291 -12.45 -4.68 -19.69
CA PRO A 291 -11.31 -4.76 -18.78
C PRO A 291 -10.69 -3.39 -18.47
N ALA A 292 -10.86 -2.39 -19.34
CA ALA A 292 -10.30 -1.06 -19.14
C ALA A 292 -10.95 0.02 -20.02
N ALA A 293 -10.79 1.29 -19.62
CA ALA A 293 -11.07 2.45 -20.47
C ALA A 293 -9.90 3.45 -20.40
N MET A 294 -9.62 4.13 -21.51
CA MET A 294 -8.48 5.03 -21.68
C MET A 294 -8.92 6.41 -22.12
N VAL A 295 -8.44 7.46 -21.44
CA VAL A 295 -8.37 8.83 -21.98
C VAL A 295 -6.99 9.01 -22.61
N ARG A 296 -6.93 9.14 -23.94
CA ARG A 296 -5.65 9.31 -24.65
C ARG A 296 -5.32 10.79 -24.78
N ILE A 297 -4.16 11.19 -24.26
CA ILE A 297 -3.69 12.58 -24.21
C ILE A 297 -2.71 12.87 -25.35
N LEU A 298 -1.74 11.98 -25.56
CA LEU A 298 -0.76 12.05 -26.65
C LEU A 298 -0.71 10.72 -27.39
N ASP A 299 -0.50 10.79 -28.70
CA ASP A 299 -0.26 9.62 -29.56
C ASP A 299 1.25 9.29 -29.60
N GLU A 300 1.80 8.98 -28.43
CA GLU A 300 3.22 8.67 -28.24
C GLU A 300 3.38 7.42 -27.36
N PRO A 301 4.46 6.63 -27.52
CA PRO A 301 4.70 5.44 -26.71
C PRO A 301 4.79 5.75 -25.21
N THR A 302 4.09 4.94 -24.41
CA THR A 302 4.20 4.96 -22.95
C THR A 302 5.38 4.11 -22.51
N VAL A 303 6.27 4.65 -21.68
CA VAL A 303 7.45 3.94 -21.17
C VAL A 303 7.50 3.84 -19.64
N GLY A 304 6.62 4.57 -18.97
CA GLY A 304 6.49 4.57 -17.52
C GLY A 304 5.03 4.73 -17.09
N TRP A 305 4.73 4.20 -15.92
CA TRP A 305 3.39 4.17 -15.35
C TRP A 305 3.43 4.60 -13.89
N GLU A 306 2.42 5.35 -13.47
CA GLU A 306 2.19 5.68 -12.06
C GLU A 306 0.70 5.65 -11.73
N LEU A 307 0.37 5.42 -10.45
CA LEU A 307 -1.01 5.46 -9.98
C LEU A 307 -1.51 6.91 -9.96
N ALA A 308 -2.70 7.16 -10.51
CA ALA A 308 -3.34 8.46 -10.46
C ALA A 308 -3.86 8.74 -9.03
N LEU A 309 -3.23 9.68 -8.33
CA LEU A 309 -3.56 10.05 -6.96
C LEU A 309 -4.51 11.25 -6.92
N ARG A 310 -5.32 11.33 -5.87
CA ARG A 310 -6.14 12.50 -5.51
C ARG A 310 -5.47 13.30 -4.39
N PRO A 311 -5.85 14.58 -4.16
CA PRO A 311 -5.31 15.37 -3.05
C PRO A 311 -5.37 14.63 -1.71
N GLY A 312 -4.25 14.65 -0.97
CA GLY A 312 -4.11 13.96 0.31
C GLY A 312 -3.77 12.46 0.23
N GLN A 313 -3.67 11.89 -0.97
CA GLN A 313 -3.20 10.51 -1.16
C GLN A 313 -1.68 10.48 -1.39
N ASP A 314 -1.02 9.44 -0.86
CA ASP A 314 0.40 9.17 -1.06
C ASP A 314 0.61 7.68 -1.28
N GLY A 315 1.12 7.30 -2.46
CA GLY A 315 1.31 5.90 -2.82
C GLY A 315 2.26 5.14 -1.89
N ARG A 316 3.14 5.82 -1.16
CA ARG A 316 4.06 5.21 -0.18
C ARG A 316 3.33 4.63 1.03
N LEU A 317 2.09 5.05 1.29
CA LEU A 317 1.26 4.56 2.40
C LEU A 317 0.53 3.25 2.08
N LEU A 318 0.58 2.79 0.83
CA LEU A 318 -0.08 1.57 0.39
C LEU A 318 0.77 0.33 0.71
N GLY A 319 0.11 -0.69 1.25
CA GLY A 319 0.66 -2.01 1.46
C GLY A 319 0.81 -2.80 0.16
N THR A 320 1.25 -4.06 0.28
CA THR A 320 1.44 -4.94 -0.87
C THR A 320 0.13 -5.18 -1.62
N GLY A 321 0.07 -4.81 -2.90
CA GLY A 321 -1.11 -4.95 -3.75
C GLY A 321 -2.26 -3.99 -3.41
N GLU A 322 -2.09 -3.10 -2.43
CA GLU A 322 -3.08 -2.05 -2.15
C GLU A 322 -2.97 -0.92 -3.18
N PHE A 323 -4.09 -0.27 -3.47
CA PHE A 323 -4.17 0.89 -4.36
C PHE A 323 -5.19 1.88 -3.85
N TYR A 324 -5.08 3.13 -4.32
CA TYR A 324 -6.18 4.08 -4.30
C TYR A 324 -6.96 3.95 -5.59
N GLY A 325 -8.28 3.85 -5.50
CA GLY A 325 -9.17 3.76 -6.66
C GLY A 325 -10.36 4.68 -6.53
N PHE A 326 -11.09 4.84 -7.62
CA PHE A 326 -12.44 5.41 -7.61
C PHE A 326 -13.46 4.30 -7.33
N GLY A 327 -14.56 4.63 -6.65
CA GLY A 327 -15.62 3.68 -6.33
C GLY A 327 -16.64 3.56 -7.46
N VAL A 328 -17.19 2.36 -7.64
CA VAL A 328 -18.32 2.05 -8.51
C VAL A 328 -19.36 1.26 -7.72
N ASP A 329 -20.60 1.72 -7.76
CA ASP A 329 -21.75 1.14 -7.01
C ASP A 329 -22.95 0.81 -7.93
N THR A 330 -22.88 1.16 -9.22
CA THR A 330 -23.94 0.94 -10.21
C THR A 330 -23.47 0.11 -11.42
N GLY A 331 -22.33 -0.57 -11.30
CA GLY A 331 -21.67 -1.25 -12.42
C GLY A 331 -21.25 -0.34 -13.58
N THR A 332 -21.25 0.98 -13.38
CA THR A 332 -20.90 1.98 -14.38
C THR A 332 -19.80 2.90 -13.86
N ALA A 333 -18.76 3.09 -14.65
CA ALA A 333 -17.69 4.03 -14.41
C ALA A 333 -17.78 5.19 -15.42
N CYS A 334 -17.18 6.34 -15.12
CA CYS A 334 -17.10 7.45 -16.05
C CYS A 334 -15.82 8.27 -15.89
N PHE A 335 -15.48 8.98 -16.96
CA PHE A 335 -14.52 10.08 -16.96
C PHE A 335 -15.26 11.41 -17.17
N MET A 336 -14.82 12.46 -16.48
CA MET A 336 -15.32 13.84 -16.64
C MET A 336 -14.27 14.87 -16.23
N ASP A 337 -14.47 16.12 -16.64
CA ASP A 337 -13.74 17.26 -16.06
C ASP A 337 -14.29 17.59 -14.67
N ALA A 338 -13.41 17.91 -13.73
CA ALA A 338 -13.79 18.30 -12.37
C ALA A 338 -14.78 19.48 -12.33
N SER A 339 -14.70 20.43 -13.28
CA SER A 339 -15.61 21.58 -13.34
C SER A 339 -17.04 21.19 -13.68
N GLY A 340 -17.24 20.04 -14.32
CA GLY A 340 -18.54 19.55 -14.77
C GLY A 340 -19.26 18.64 -13.76
N ARG A 341 -18.62 18.22 -12.67
CA ARG A 341 -19.10 17.16 -11.78
C ARG A 341 -20.56 17.26 -11.36
N ASP A 342 -20.92 18.37 -10.71
CA ASP A 342 -22.24 18.55 -10.11
C ASP A 342 -23.37 18.70 -11.15
N PRO A 343 -23.25 19.50 -12.24
CA PRO A 343 -24.27 19.55 -13.27
C PRO A 343 -24.37 18.23 -14.07
N LEU A 344 -23.24 17.58 -14.39
CA LEU A 344 -23.23 16.34 -15.17
C LEU A 344 -23.88 15.17 -14.43
N ARG A 345 -23.66 15.03 -13.11
CA ARG A 345 -24.39 14.05 -12.29
C ARG A 345 -25.90 14.23 -12.38
N LYS A 346 -26.37 15.47 -12.24
CA LYS A 346 -27.81 15.77 -12.28
C LYS A 346 -28.42 15.44 -13.65
N LEU A 347 -27.69 15.70 -14.73
CA LEU A 347 -28.12 15.36 -16.09
C LEU A 347 -28.20 13.84 -16.28
N TYR A 348 -27.18 13.11 -15.82
CA TYR A 348 -27.15 11.65 -15.87
C TYR A 348 -28.29 10.99 -15.07
N GLU A 349 -28.67 11.57 -13.92
CA GLU A 349 -29.80 11.08 -13.11
C GLU A 349 -31.17 11.33 -13.76
N GLN A 350 -31.30 12.40 -14.55
CA GLN A 350 -32.58 12.80 -15.17
C GLN A 350 -32.87 12.04 -16.45
N GLU A 351 -31.83 11.73 -17.20
CA GLU A 351 -31.87 10.85 -18.35
C GLU A 351 -30.98 9.67 -18.00
N PRO A 352 -31.50 8.64 -17.27
CA PRO A 352 -30.76 7.40 -17.11
C PRO A 352 -30.61 6.82 -18.51
N ALA A 353 -29.52 7.19 -19.15
CA ALA A 353 -29.06 6.59 -20.36
C ALA A 353 -28.64 5.19 -19.96
N GLY A 354 -29.64 4.29 -19.96
CA GLY A 354 -29.34 2.89 -20.14
C GLY A 354 -28.45 2.81 -21.38
N PHE A 355 -27.42 1.98 -21.31
CA PHE A 355 -26.70 1.61 -22.51
C PHE A 355 -27.75 1.12 -23.51
N ASP A 356 -27.85 1.77 -24.68
CA ASP A 356 -28.65 1.21 -25.79
C ASP A 356 -28.22 -0.25 -25.98
N GLU A 357 -29.11 -1.14 -26.45
CA GLU A 357 -28.76 -2.55 -26.65
C GLU A 357 -27.47 -2.67 -27.49
N GLY A 358 -26.37 -3.09 -26.85
CA GLY A 358 -25.04 -3.22 -27.46
C GLY A 358 -24.14 -1.98 -27.44
N ALA A 359 -24.47 -0.91 -26.69
CA ALA A 359 -23.58 0.24 -26.50
C ALA A 359 -22.59 -0.01 -25.35
N ASP A 360 -21.30 0.13 -25.61
CA ASP A 360 -20.23 -0.02 -24.59
C ASP A 360 -19.98 1.28 -23.79
N SER A 361 -20.60 2.39 -24.19
CA SER A 361 -20.41 3.71 -23.57
C SER A 361 -21.59 4.67 -23.79
N VAL A 362 -21.67 5.70 -22.95
CA VAL A 362 -22.68 6.77 -23.02
C VAL A 362 -22.00 8.12 -22.83
N VAL A 363 -22.42 9.14 -23.59
CA VAL A 363 -21.94 10.52 -23.45
C VAL A 363 -23.07 11.42 -22.95
N VAL A 364 -22.86 12.10 -21.81
CA VAL A 364 -23.79 13.15 -21.33
C VAL A 364 -23.06 14.49 -21.36
N THR A 365 -23.64 15.46 -22.05
CA THR A 365 -23.04 16.79 -22.25
C THR A 365 -23.83 17.85 -21.50
N ASP A 366 -23.15 18.70 -20.73
CA ASP A 366 -23.77 19.88 -20.13
C ASP A 366 -23.88 20.99 -21.19
N PRO A 367 -25.10 21.42 -21.58
CA PRO A 367 -25.26 22.47 -22.58
C PRO A 367 -24.70 23.83 -22.13
N ALA A 368 -24.60 24.08 -20.82
CA ALA A 368 -24.14 25.36 -20.28
C ALA A 368 -22.61 25.49 -20.32
N SER A 369 -21.89 24.53 -19.74
CA SER A 369 -20.43 24.54 -19.70
C SER A 369 -19.77 23.90 -20.93
N ARG A 370 -20.52 23.18 -21.76
CA ARG A 370 -20.06 22.42 -22.93
C ARG A 370 -19.09 21.27 -22.60
N THR A 371 -18.82 20.99 -21.32
CA THR A 371 -18.12 19.79 -20.89
C THR A 371 -19.07 18.59 -20.90
N ASN A 372 -18.50 17.39 -20.79
CA ASN A 372 -19.24 16.14 -20.81
C ASN A 372 -18.65 15.13 -19.81
N LEU A 373 -19.46 14.11 -19.52
CA LEU A 373 -18.99 12.85 -18.97
C LEU A 373 -19.11 11.77 -20.04
N ILE A 374 -18.18 10.82 -20.02
CA ILE A 374 -18.25 9.59 -20.81
C ILE A 374 -18.30 8.42 -19.83
N ALA A 375 -19.41 7.71 -19.83
CA ALA A 375 -19.67 6.53 -18.99
C ALA A 375 -19.43 5.23 -19.76
N PHE A 376 -19.00 4.18 -19.07
CA PHE A 376 -18.67 2.85 -19.60
C PHE A 376 -18.86 1.78 -18.50
N LEU A 377 -19.00 0.52 -18.90
CA LEU A 377 -19.21 -0.59 -17.96
C LEU A 377 -17.95 -0.88 -17.13
N SER A 378 -18.11 -1.23 -15.85
CA SER A 378 -16.98 -1.46 -14.93
C SER A 378 -16.52 -2.91 -14.82
N GLY A 379 -16.50 -3.64 -15.94
CA GLY A 379 -16.17 -5.08 -15.96
C GLY A 379 -17.15 -5.88 -15.08
N PHE A 380 -16.64 -6.52 -14.02
CA PHE A 380 -17.45 -7.34 -13.10
C PHE A 380 -18.41 -6.55 -12.18
N GLY A 381 -18.56 -5.23 -12.38
CA GLY A 381 -19.54 -4.41 -11.69
C GLY A 381 -18.96 -3.62 -10.53
N ASP A 382 -19.60 -3.67 -9.36
CA ASP A 382 -19.28 -2.81 -8.22
C ASP A 382 -17.88 -3.09 -7.64
N GLY A 383 -17.20 -2.04 -7.22
CA GLY A 383 -15.85 -2.19 -6.69
C GLY A 383 -15.09 -0.88 -6.56
N SER A 384 -13.76 -1.01 -6.44
CA SER A 384 -12.86 0.13 -6.50
C SER A 384 -11.75 -0.16 -7.51
N TYR A 385 -11.50 0.79 -8.40
CA TYR A 385 -10.65 0.58 -9.57
C TYR A 385 -9.52 1.62 -9.63
N PRO A 386 -8.27 1.20 -9.85
CA PRO A 386 -7.15 2.13 -10.03
C PRO A 386 -7.23 2.82 -11.39
N VAL A 387 -6.66 4.03 -11.45
CA VAL A 387 -6.35 4.69 -12.72
C VAL A 387 -4.83 4.81 -12.85
N TRP A 388 -4.28 4.41 -13.99
CA TRP A 388 -2.86 4.46 -14.30
C TRP A 388 -2.56 5.61 -15.27
N ILE A 389 -1.58 6.43 -14.93
CA ILE A 389 -1.07 7.51 -15.79
C ILE A 389 0.10 6.96 -16.59
N GLY A 390 -0.02 6.99 -17.90
CA GLY A 390 1.08 6.70 -18.82
C GLY A 390 1.97 7.91 -19.02
N ARG A 391 3.30 7.71 -19.04
CA ARG A 391 4.29 8.73 -19.36
C ARG A 391 5.23 8.29 -20.46
N ASN A 392 5.55 9.21 -21.38
CA ASN A 392 6.58 9.01 -22.40
C ASN A 392 8.00 9.21 -21.80
N ALA A 393 9.04 9.06 -22.63
CA ALA A 393 10.43 9.14 -22.20
C ALA A 393 10.88 10.50 -21.65
N VAL A 394 10.16 11.58 -21.97
CA VAL A 394 10.40 12.92 -21.43
C VAL A 394 9.52 13.26 -20.22
N GLY A 395 8.67 12.32 -19.79
CA GLY A 395 7.79 12.45 -18.65
C GLY A 395 6.45 13.12 -18.94
N ALA A 396 6.09 13.41 -20.20
CA ALA A 396 4.77 13.94 -20.55
C ALA A 396 3.69 12.86 -20.45
N VAL A 397 2.48 13.26 -20.07
CA VAL A 397 1.33 12.35 -19.92
C VAL A 397 0.85 11.89 -21.28
N THR A 398 0.83 10.58 -21.51
CA THR A 398 0.34 9.96 -22.75
C THR A 398 -1.12 9.55 -22.64
N CYS A 399 -1.53 9.02 -21.47
CA CYS A 399 -2.90 8.58 -21.24
C CYS A 399 -3.24 8.43 -19.75
N PHE A 400 -4.53 8.28 -19.48
CA PHE A 400 -5.06 7.74 -18.22
C PHE A 400 -5.84 6.47 -18.53
N ILE A 401 -5.52 5.35 -17.88
CA ILE A 401 -6.24 4.08 -18.03
C ILE A 401 -6.93 3.72 -16.72
N ALA A 402 -8.25 3.65 -16.72
CA ALA A 402 -9.00 3.00 -15.66
C ALA A 402 -8.94 1.48 -15.88
N ASP A 403 -8.26 0.76 -14.99
CA ASP A 403 -8.10 -0.69 -15.02
C ASP A 403 -9.22 -1.33 -14.17
N MET A 404 -10.15 -2.05 -14.82
CA MET A 404 -11.31 -2.67 -14.16
C MET A 404 -10.93 -3.95 -13.42
N LEU A 405 -9.63 -4.26 -13.34
CA LEU A 405 -9.05 -5.40 -12.64
C LEU A 405 -9.51 -6.78 -13.12
N VAL A 406 -10.25 -6.84 -14.24
CA VAL A 406 -10.77 -8.07 -14.84
C VAL A 406 -9.63 -9.01 -15.25
N LEU A 407 -8.57 -8.46 -15.84
CA LEU A 407 -7.42 -9.20 -16.37
C LEU A 407 -6.10 -8.82 -15.67
N HIS A 408 -6.17 -8.20 -14.48
CA HIS A 408 -4.98 -7.64 -13.82
C HIS A 408 -3.93 -8.71 -13.46
N GLY A 409 -4.39 -9.90 -13.05
CA GLY A 409 -3.52 -11.05 -12.75
C GLY A 409 -3.23 -11.95 -13.94
N ALA A 410 -3.59 -11.53 -15.16
CA ALA A 410 -3.44 -12.35 -16.36
C ALA A 410 -2.07 -12.16 -17.01
N ASP A 411 -1.51 -13.26 -17.53
CA ASP A 411 -0.26 -13.21 -18.29
C ASP A 411 -0.58 -13.08 -19.78
N PRO A 412 0.09 -12.18 -20.52
CA PRO A 412 0.01 -12.21 -21.97
C PRO A 412 0.59 -13.52 -22.51
N GLU A 413 -0.18 -14.23 -23.33
CA GLU A 413 0.33 -15.38 -24.06
C GLU A 413 1.25 -14.91 -25.19
N PRO A 414 2.33 -15.64 -25.49
CA PRO A 414 3.22 -15.25 -26.57
C PRO A 414 2.49 -15.28 -27.93
N SER A 415 2.28 -14.10 -28.51
CA SER A 415 2.07 -13.89 -29.94
C SER A 415 3.18 -12.97 -30.48
N THR A 416 3.49 -13.06 -31.78
CA THR A 416 4.74 -12.64 -32.46
C THR A 416 5.08 -11.15 -32.51
N HIS A 417 4.86 -10.37 -31.45
CA HIS A 417 5.33 -8.98 -31.35
C HIS A 417 6.11 -8.72 -30.06
N PRO A 418 7.24 -7.98 -30.13
CA PRO A 418 8.09 -7.74 -28.98
C PRO A 418 7.44 -6.74 -28.01
N SER A 419 7.22 -7.16 -26.77
CA SER A 419 6.93 -6.27 -25.64
C SER A 419 8.23 -5.81 -24.97
N SER A 420 8.29 -4.53 -24.59
CA SER A 420 9.39 -3.96 -23.80
C SER A 420 9.10 -4.09 -22.30
N PRO A 421 10.07 -4.44 -21.46
CA PRO A 421 9.88 -4.45 -20.02
C PRO A 421 9.83 -3.01 -19.48
N ALA A 422 8.70 -2.64 -18.89
CA ALA A 422 8.52 -1.34 -18.22
C ALA A 422 9.30 -1.28 -16.90
N ARG A 423 9.93 -0.14 -16.63
CA ARG A 423 10.56 0.19 -15.34
C ARG A 423 9.71 1.24 -14.64
N ALA A 424 9.33 0.97 -13.39
CA ALA A 424 8.75 1.96 -12.51
C ALA A 424 9.80 3.07 -12.23
N LEU A 425 9.44 4.31 -12.55
CA LEU A 425 10.25 5.49 -12.20
C LEU A 425 9.89 5.91 -10.77
N LEU A 426 10.91 6.06 -9.93
CA LEU A 426 10.76 6.65 -8.60
C LEU A 426 10.88 8.19 -8.72
N PRO A 427 10.07 8.98 -8.01
CA PRO A 427 10.22 10.42 -7.99
C PRO A 427 11.52 10.85 -7.28
N PRO A 428 12.09 12.01 -7.62
CA PRO A 428 13.28 12.53 -6.96
C PRO A 428 12.98 12.96 -5.51
N VAL A 429 13.89 12.61 -4.61
CA VAL A 429 13.85 12.99 -3.18
C VAL A 429 14.59 14.33 -3.01
N PRO A 430 13.97 15.38 -2.45
CA PRO A 430 14.70 16.58 -2.06
C PRO A 430 15.47 16.32 -0.76
N SER A 431 16.72 16.78 -0.72
CA SER A 431 17.51 16.90 0.51
C SER A 431 17.34 18.30 1.09
N ASP A 432 16.76 18.43 2.28
CA ASP A 432 17.05 19.56 3.18
C ASP A 432 16.98 19.08 4.63
N ASP A 433 18.00 19.48 5.39
CA ASP A 433 18.29 19.09 6.77
C ASP A 433 17.74 20.20 7.68
N ARG A 434 16.56 19.97 8.26
CA ARG A 434 16.02 20.81 9.34
C ARG A 434 15.55 19.94 10.49
N ARG A 435 16.38 19.92 11.52
CA ARG A 435 16.12 19.30 12.82
C ARG A 435 15.28 20.24 13.66
N GLU A 436 14.04 19.84 13.90
CA GLU A 436 13.28 20.13 15.13
C GLU A 436 12.19 19.04 15.24
N ALA A 437 12.19 18.32 16.35
CA ALA A 437 11.38 17.11 16.55
C ALA A 437 10.34 17.31 17.65
N PRO A 438 9.14 16.73 17.50
CA PRO A 438 8.59 15.88 18.53
C PRO A 438 9.14 14.48 18.30
N PHE A 439 10.14 14.09 19.08
CA PHE A 439 10.48 12.68 19.25
C PHE A 439 9.50 12.11 20.29
N SER A 440 8.71 11.10 19.95
CA SER A 440 7.94 10.39 20.96
C SER A 440 8.78 9.32 21.63
N ASP A 441 8.60 9.21 22.94
CA ASP A 441 9.02 8.06 23.71
C ASP A 441 8.27 6.81 23.19
N PRO A 442 8.98 5.77 22.69
CA PRO A 442 8.36 4.53 22.25
C PRO A 442 7.47 3.89 23.32
N ALA A 443 7.77 4.09 24.60
CA ALA A 443 6.94 3.61 25.70
C ALA A 443 5.57 4.32 25.73
N ALA A 444 5.56 5.65 25.59
CA ALA A 444 4.32 6.43 25.54
C ALA A 444 3.45 6.06 24.33
N THR A 445 4.05 5.87 23.15
CA THR A 445 3.33 5.42 21.95
C THR A 445 2.75 4.02 22.12
N ARG A 446 3.50 3.10 22.73
CA ARG A 446 2.99 1.76 23.05
C ARG A 446 1.81 1.80 24.01
N ASP A 447 1.88 2.62 25.05
CA ASP A 447 0.82 2.75 26.06
C ASP A 447 -0.45 3.33 25.42
N PHE A 448 -0.33 4.38 24.59
CA PHE A 448 -1.43 4.94 23.80
C PHE A 448 -2.11 3.91 22.88
N ILE A 449 -1.34 3.14 22.12
CA ILE A 449 -1.91 2.09 21.25
C ILE A 449 -2.58 1.00 22.11
N GLY A 450 -2.02 0.67 23.27
CA GLY A 450 -2.62 -0.25 24.23
C GLY A 450 -4.02 0.19 24.67
N GLU A 451 -4.23 1.48 24.90
CA GLU A 451 -5.55 2.05 25.21
C GLU A 451 -6.53 1.90 24.03
N LEU A 452 -6.08 2.17 22.79
CA LEU A 452 -6.92 1.99 21.59
C LEU A 452 -7.37 0.53 21.40
N VAL A 453 -6.47 -0.43 21.68
CA VAL A 453 -6.77 -1.87 21.65
C VAL A 453 -7.78 -2.24 22.73
N ALA A 454 -7.55 -1.79 23.97
CA ALA A 454 -8.44 -2.07 25.09
C ALA A 454 -9.85 -1.53 24.85
N ASP A 455 -9.96 -0.33 24.27
CA ASP A 455 -11.23 0.33 23.98
C ASP A 455 -12.03 -0.42 22.89
N ILE A 456 -11.42 -0.79 21.75
CA ILE A 456 -12.16 -1.53 20.71
C ILE A 456 -12.59 -2.93 21.18
N VAL A 457 -11.79 -3.59 22.01
CA VAL A 457 -12.13 -4.88 22.61
C VAL A 457 -13.30 -4.73 23.59
N ARG A 458 -13.29 -3.68 24.41
CA ARG A 458 -14.40 -3.35 25.33
C ARG A 458 -15.69 -3.10 24.55
N PHE A 459 -15.65 -2.21 23.56
CA PHE A 459 -16.80 -1.89 22.72
C PHE A 459 -17.40 -3.13 22.07
N ARG A 460 -16.55 -4.03 21.54
CA ARG A 460 -17.03 -5.29 20.97
C ARG A 460 -17.77 -6.15 21.99
N ARG A 461 -17.23 -6.30 23.21
CA ARG A 461 -17.87 -7.09 24.27
C ARG A 461 -19.24 -6.52 24.66
N GLU A 462 -19.34 -5.20 24.77
CA GLU A 462 -20.59 -4.50 25.09
C GLU A 462 -21.64 -4.70 23.99
N ARG A 463 -21.24 -4.55 22.72
CA ARG A 463 -22.11 -4.82 21.57
C ARG A 463 -22.58 -6.28 21.52
N ASP A 464 -21.66 -7.23 21.67
CA ASP A 464 -21.97 -8.66 21.62
C ASP A 464 -22.88 -9.08 22.81
N ALA A 465 -22.80 -8.39 23.95
CA ALA A 465 -23.70 -8.60 25.09
C ALA A 465 -25.11 -8.00 24.87
N ALA A 466 -25.22 -6.93 24.10
CA ALA A 466 -26.49 -6.28 23.76
C ALA A 466 -27.28 -7.04 22.67
N GLU A 467 -26.63 -7.84 21.83
CA GLU A 467 -27.26 -8.61 20.75
C GLU A 467 -27.00 -10.14 20.85
N PRO A 468 -27.59 -10.85 21.83
CA PRO A 468 -27.26 -12.26 22.08
C PRO A 468 -27.68 -13.26 20.97
N GLY A 469 -28.41 -12.84 19.93
CA GLY A 469 -29.06 -13.72 18.95
C GLY A 469 -28.36 -13.92 17.60
N ARG A 470 -27.12 -13.45 17.41
CA ARG A 470 -26.43 -13.43 16.09
C ARG A 470 -25.19 -14.32 15.99
N ARG A 471 -25.01 -15.30 16.89
CA ARG A 471 -23.89 -16.24 16.86
C ARG A 471 -24.06 -17.37 15.86
#